data_AF-A0A2V2R6N1-F1
#
_entry.id   AF-A0A2V2R6N1-F1
#
_cell.length_a   1.000
_cell.length_b   1.000
_cell.length_c   1.000
_cell.angle_alpha   90.00
_cell.angle_beta   90.00
_cell.angle_gamma   90.00
#
_symmetry.space_group_name_H-M   'P 1'
#
loop_
_entity.id
_entity.type
_entity.pdbx_description
1 polymer ?
#
loop_
_entity_poly.entity_id
_entity_poly.type
_entity_poly.pdbx_seq_one_letter_code
_entity_poly.pdbx_strand_id
1 'polypeptide(L)'
;MTERIYNFSAGPAVLPLEVLEQAQREMLSLPGVGMSVMEISHRSKIFDQIIGNAETGLRELLGIPSDYHILFLQGGASLQFSMVPMNLLPQGGSADYIVTGSWGKKAVKEAKRCGAVNIGANLADGGFTRIPDADEIRLDANAAYVHITTNETIEGVQWKREPEVGNVPLVADASSD
;
A
#
# COMPACT_ATOMS: atom_id res chain seq x y z
N MET A 1 31.48 16.14 13.07
CA MET A 1 30.03 16.00 12.93
C MET A 1 29.76 15.66 11.48
N THR A 2 29.08 14.55 11.22
CA THR A 2 28.63 14.20 9.87
C THR A 2 27.45 15.09 9.49
N GLU A 3 27.55 15.81 8.39
CA GLU A 3 26.48 16.66 7.87
C GLU A 3 25.38 15.79 7.22
N ARG A 4 24.10 16.08 7.51
CA ARG A 4 23.00 15.40 6.81
C ARG A 4 22.94 15.91 5.38
N ILE A 5 22.95 14.99 4.43
CA ILE A 5 22.81 15.29 3.00
C ILE A 5 21.34 15.32 2.57
N TYR A 6 21.08 15.95 1.43
CA TYR A 6 19.78 15.83 0.77
C TYR A 6 19.63 14.42 0.18
N ASN A 7 18.61 13.69 0.63
CA ASN A 7 18.31 12.34 0.17
C ASN A 7 16.97 12.34 -0.59
N PHE A 8 17.06 12.12 -1.91
CA PHE A 8 15.91 12.01 -2.82
C PHE A 8 15.61 10.56 -3.21
N SER A 9 15.99 9.59 -2.38
CA SER A 9 15.70 8.17 -2.62
C SER A 9 14.19 7.90 -2.71
N ALA A 10 13.79 7.13 -3.71
CA ALA A 10 12.39 6.76 -3.97
C ALA A 10 11.88 5.59 -3.08
N GLY A 11 12.76 4.94 -2.30
CA GLY A 11 12.40 3.81 -1.45
C GLY A 11 13.58 2.86 -1.19
N PRO A 12 13.99 2.60 0.07
CA PRO A 12 13.57 3.28 1.29
C PRO A 12 13.81 4.80 1.23
N ALA A 13 12.91 5.58 1.83
CA ALA A 13 12.89 7.04 1.76
C ALA A 13 13.47 7.70 3.03
N VAL A 14 13.52 9.03 3.04
CA VAL A 14 13.96 9.81 4.21
C VAL A 14 12.98 9.66 5.37
N LEU A 15 13.50 9.51 6.58
CA LEU A 15 12.72 9.57 7.82
C LEU A 15 12.89 10.94 8.50
N PRO A 16 11.85 11.44 9.21
CA PRO A 16 11.95 12.62 10.06
C PRO A 16 13.09 12.46 11.07
N LEU A 17 13.86 13.53 11.32
CA LEU A 17 15.06 13.48 12.17
C LEU A 17 14.69 13.12 13.61
N GLU A 18 13.64 13.74 14.12
CA GLU A 18 13.12 13.55 15.47
C GLU A 18 12.77 12.09 15.77
N VAL A 19 12.26 11.35 14.78
CA VAL A 19 11.95 9.91 14.90
C VAL A 19 13.24 9.09 15.00
N LEU A 20 14.24 9.39 14.16
CA LEU A 20 15.54 8.71 14.21
C LEU A 20 16.27 8.95 15.53
N GLU A 21 16.24 10.19 16.02
CA GLU A 21 16.86 10.56 17.29
C GLU A 21 16.16 9.89 18.47
N GLN A 22 14.83 9.76 18.45
CA GLN A 22 14.10 9.04 19.48
C GLN A 22 14.45 7.55 19.46
N ALA A 23 14.39 6.91 18.29
CA ALA A 23 14.78 5.51 18.14
C ALA A 23 16.22 5.28 18.61
N GLN A 24 17.16 6.17 18.28
CA GLN A 24 18.54 6.10 18.75
C GLN A 24 18.64 6.14 20.29
N ARG A 25 17.96 7.09 20.95
CA ARG A 25 17.99 7.25 22.41
C ARG A 25 17.43 6.02 23.13
N GLU A 26 16.37 5.42 22.58
CA GLU A 26 15.61 4.35 23.23
C GLU A 26 16.02 2.94 22.76
N MET A 27 16.95 2.82 21.80
CA MET A 27 17.32 1.58 21.13
C MET A 27 17.74 0.46 22.08
N LEU A 28 18.55 0.80 23.09
CA LEU A 28 19.10 -0.18 24.04
C LEU A 28 18.18 -0.43 25.23
N SER A 29 17.26 0.50 25.52
CA SER A 29 16.39 0.43 26.68
C SER A 29 15.22 1.38 26.50
N LEU A 30 14.02 0.81 26.29
CA LEU A 30 12.80 1.60 26.26
C LEU A 30 12.54 2.24 27.63
N PRO A 31 12.14 3.53 27.68
CA PRO A 31 11.84 4.22 28.92
C PRO A 31 10.82 3.47 29.78
N GLY A 32 11.18 3.19 31.04
CA GLY A 32 10.32 2.48 32.00
C GLY A 32 10.23 0.96 31.81
N VAL A 33 10.81 0.39 30.74
CA VAL A 33 10.81 -1.06 30.46
C VAL A 33 12.16 -1.70 30.75
N GLY A 34 13.26 -1.00 30.44
CA GLY A 34 14.61 -1.48 30.74
C GLY A 34 15.20 -2.48 29.73
N MET A 35 14.56 -2.68 28.57
CA MET A 35 14.98 -3.61 27.52
C MET A 35 14.83 -2.95 26.14
N SER A 36 15.59 -3.41 25.15
CA SER A 36 15.41 -2.98 23.75
C SER A 36 14.04 -3.42 23.23
N VAL A 37 13.42 -2.62 22.36
CA VAL A 37 12.18 -3.01 21.65
C VAL A 37 12.33 -4.33 20.89
N MET A 38 13.56 -4.65 20.44
CA MET A 38 13.87 -5.89 19.70
C MET A 38 13.92 -7.14 20.59
N GLU A 39 14.00 -6.98 21.91
CA GLU A 39 14.07 -8.08 22.89
C GLU A 39 12.71 -8.36 23.54
N ILE A 40 11.73 -7.48 23.34
CA ILE A 40 10.41 -7.58 23.93
C ILE A 40 9.58 -8.62 23.19
N SER A 41 8.95 -9.52 23.96
CA SER A 41 8.00 -10.47 23.40
C SER A 41 6.83 -9.76 22.73
N HIS A 42 6.52 -10.16 21.49
CA HIS A 42 5.34 -9.70 20.72
C HIS A 42 3.99 -10.02 21.37
N ARG A 43 3.98 -10.79 22.46
CA ARG A 43 2.77 -11.12 23.25
C ARG A 43 2.72 -10.41 24.60
N SER A 44 3.69 -9.54 24.87
CA SER A 44 3.74 -8.78 26.12
C SER A 44 2.79 -7.59 26.04
N LYS A 45 2.23 -7.19 27.18
CA LYS A 45 1.41 -5.96 27.27
C LYS A 45 2.13 -4.72 26.76
N ILE A 46 3.46 -4.70 26.88
CA ILE A 46 4.29 -3.60 26.37
C ILE A 46 4.23 -3.56 24.84
N PHE A 47 4.42 -4.70 24.16
CA PHE A 47 4.31 -4.73 22.71
C PHE A 47 2.87 -4.51 22.22
N ASP A 48 1.87 -5.06 22.92
CA ASP A 48 0.46 -4.82 22.63
C ASP A 48 0.13 -3.32 22.63
N GLN A 49 0.71 -2.57 23.57
CA GLN A 49 0.56 -1.11 23.62
C GLN A 49 1.27 -0.42 22.43
N ILE A 50 2.46 -0.87 22.03
CA ILE A 50 3.18 -0.30 20.89
C ILE A 50 2.39 -0.48 19.60
N ILE A 51 1.93 -1.71 19.31
CA ILE A 51 1.19 -2.00 18.08
C ILE A 51 -0.21 -1.37 18.10
N GLY A 52 -0.87 -1.33 19.26
CA GLY A 52 -2.16 -0.66 19.43
C GLY A 52 -2.07 0.87 19.24
N ASN A 53 -0.99 1.49 19.71
CA ASN A 53 -0.74 2.91 19.45
C ASN A 53 -0.47 3.18 17.96
N ALA A 54 0.27 2.29 17.28
CA ALA A 54 0.50 2.41 15.84
C ALA A 54 -0.81 2.28 15.04
N GLU A 55 -1.67 1.32 15.40
CA GLU A 55 -3.01 1.17 14.82
C GLU A 55 -3.87 2.41 15.04
N THR A 56 -3.92 2.90 16.29
CA THR A 56 -4.70 4.09 16.67
C THR A 56 -4.21 5.32 15.91
N GLY A 57 -2.90 5.54 15.82
CA GLY A 57 -2.31 6.65 15.09
C GLY A 57 -2.67 6.63 13.59
N LEU A 58 -2.63 5.46 12.95
CA LEU A 58 -3.08 5.32 11.56
C LEU A 58 -4.57 5.64 11.41
N ARG A 59 -5.40 5.13 12.33
CA ARG A 59 -6.84 5.33 12.33
C ARG A 59 -7.22 6.81 12.47
N GLU A 60 -6.57 7.51 13.40
CA GLU A 60 -6.78 8.94 13.63
C GLU A 60 -6.28 9.79 12.46
N LEU A 61 -5.09 9.49 11.95
CA LEU A 61 -4.46 10.27 10.88
C LEU A 61 -5.23 10.18 9.56
N LEU A 62 -5.67 8.97 9.20
CA LEU A 62 -6.34 8.69 7.93
C LEU A 62 -7.88 8.68 8.04
N GLY A 63 -8.42 8.87 9.25
CA GLY A 63 -9.87 8.82 9.50
C GLY A 63 -10.49 7.44 9.21
N ILE A 64 -9.77 6.34 9.50
CA ILE A 64 -10.19 4.98 9.12
C ILE A 64 -11.42 4.56 9.95
N PRO A 65 -12.56 4.23 9.30
CA PRO A 65 -13.78 3.81 9.99
C PRO A 65 -13.63 2.51 10.81
N SER A 66 -14.48 2.33 11.82
CA SER A 66 -14.41 1.19 12.74
C SER A 66 -14.70 -0.17 12.11
N ASP A 67 -15.34 -0.19 10.95
CA ASP A 67 -15.63 -1.38 10.14
C ASP A 67 -14.47 -1.78 9.20
N TYR A 68 -13.33 -1.09 9.29
CA TYR A 68 -12.07 -1.46 8.63
C TYR A 68 -11.03 -1.99 9.62
N HIS A 69 -10.32 -3.03 9.19
CA HIS A 69 -9.18 -3.61 9.91
C HIS A 69 -7.85 -3.11 9.34
N ILE A 70 -6.89 -2.84 10.24
CA ILE A 70 -5.52 -2.48 9.90
C ILE A 70 -4.62 -3.70 10.15
N LEU A 71 -3.86 -4.13 9.15
CA LEU A 71 -2.99 -5.30 9.24
C LEU A 71 -1.53 -4.91 9.04
N PHE A 72 -0.66 -5.34 9.97
CA PHE A 72 0.79 -5.19 9.86
C PHE A 72 1.42 -6.48 9.34
N LEU A 73 1.69 -6.55 8.03
CA LEU A 73 2.14 -7.75 7.33
C LEU A 73 3.58 -7.62 6.81
N GLN A 74 4.27 -8.75 6.71
CA GLN A 74 5.58 -8.85 6.07
C GLN A 74 5.44 -9.10 4.55
N GLY A 75 6.55 -9.05 3.82
CA GLY A 75 6.62 -9.36 2.38
C GLY A 75 6.42 -8.16 1.44
N GLY A 76 6.03 -7.00 1.97
CA GLY A 76 5.86 -5.76 1.22
C GLY A 76 4.72 -5.81 0.19
N ALA A 77 4.53 -4.71 -0.55
CA ALA A 77 3.48 -4.58 -1.56
C ALA A 77 3.54 -5.67 -2.64
N SER A 78 4.75 -6.12 -2.98
CA SER A 78 4.94 -7.19 -3.97
C SER A 78 4.27 -8.50 -3.57
N LEU A 79 4.25 -8.85 -2.28
CA LEU A 79 3.51 -10.03 -1.81
C LEU A 79 1.99 -9.80 -1.88
N GLN A 80 1.53 -8.57 -1.63
CA GLN A 80 0.11 -8.23 -1.68
C GLN A 80 -0.46 -8.33 -3.10
N PHE A 81 0.35 -8.10 -4.15
CA PHE A 81 -0.04 -8.36 -5.54
C PHE A 81 -0.52 -9.79 -5.80
N SER A 82 -0.02 -10.77 -5.04
CA SER A 82 -0.51 -12.16 -5.07
C SER A 82 -1.57 -12.41 -3.99
N MET A 83 -1.39 -11.87 -2.79
CA MET A 83 -2.26 -12.15 -1.64
C MET A 83 -3.68 -11.60 -1.82
N VAL A 84 -3.84 -10.42 -2.43
CA VAL A 84 -5.15 -9.82 -2.74
C VAL A 84 -5.98 -10.74 -3.65
N PRO A 85 -5.52 -11.11 -4.87
CA PRO A 85 -6.31 -12.01 -5.72
C PRO A 85 -6.51 -13.39 -5.08
N MET A 86 -5.55 -13.93 -4.33
CA MET A 86 -5.74 -15.21 -3.63
C MET A 86 -6.89 -15.23 -2.62
N ASN A 87 -7.26 -14.07 -2.06
CA ASN A 87 -8.34 -13.97 -1.07
C ASN A 87 -9.63 -13.41 -1.67
N LEU A 88 -9.55 -12.48 -2.61
CA LEU A 88 -10.71 -11.75 -3.11
C LEU A 88 -11.23 -12.27 -4.45
N LEU A 89 -10.40 -12.93 -5.27
CA LEU A 89 -10.81 -13.42 -6.59
C LEU A 89 -11.40 -14.84 -6.47
N PRO A 90 -12.73 -15.02 -6.61
CA PRO A 90 -13.34 -16.34 -6.51
C PRO A 90 -12.98 -17.20 -7.72
N GLN A 91 -13.07 -18.53 -7.55
CA GLN A 91 -12.91 -19.46 -8.66
C GLN A 91 -13.93 -19.16 -9.77
N GLY A 92 -13.44 -18.92 -11.00
CA GLY A 92 -14.28 -18.57 -12.14
C GLY A 92 -14.70 -17.09 -12.20
N GLY A 93 -14.31 -16.27 -11.22
CA GLY A 93 -14.48 -14.82 -11.26
C GLY A 93 -13.38 -14.09 -12.01
N SER A 94 -13.55 -12.77 -12.16
CA SER A 94 -12.61 -11.84 -12.76
C SER A 94 -12.29 -10.69 -11.79
N ALA A 95 -11.13 -10.06 -11.95
CA ALA A 95 -10.81 -8.78 -11.32
C ALA A 95 -10.38 -7.76 -12.37
N ASP A 96 -10.75 -6.51 -12.14
CA ASP A 96 -10.42 -5.39 -13.02
C ASP A 96 -9.15 -4.70 -12.56
N TYR A 97 -8.33 -4.25 -13.51
CA TYR A 97 -7.12 -3.49 -13.25
C TYR A 97 -7.05 -2.27 -14.14
N ILE A 98 -6.75 -1.11 -13.56
CA ILE A 98 -6.42 0.12 -14.30
C ILE A 98 -4.90 0.31 -14.26
N VAL A 99 -4.26 0.20 -15.41
CA VAL A 99 -2.79 0.17 -15.52
C VAL A 99 -2.27 1.53 -15.96
N THR A 100 -1.77 2.29 -14.99
CA THR A 100 -1.18 3.62 -15.19
C THR A 100 0.34 3.64 -15.14
N GLY A 101 1.01 2.52 -14.85
CA GLY A 101 2.47 2.46 -14.81
C GLY A 101 3.05 1.07 -14.52
N SER A 102 4.29 1.07 -14.05
CA SER A 102 5.10 -0.13 -13.85
C SER A 102 4.62 -1.02 -12.69
N TRP A 103 4.11 -0.44 -11.60
CA TRP A 103 3.60 -1.22 -10.47
C TRP A 103 2.26 -1.89 -10.79
N GLY A 104 1.36 -1.19 -11.47
CA GLY A 104 0.11 -1.76 -11.96
C GLY A 104 0.34 -2.96 -12.88
N LYS A 105 1.36 -2.92 -13.75
CA LYS A 105 1.76 -4.10 -14.57
C LYS A 105 2.20 -5.29 -13.72
N LYS A 106 2.94 -5.05 -12.63
CA LYS A 106 3.39 -6.12 -11.73
C LYS A 106 2.21 -6.73 -10.97
N ALA A 107 1.28 -5.90 -10.51
CA ALA A 107 0.04 -6.37 -9.87
C ALA A 107 -0.78 -7.26 -10.81
N VAL A 108 -0.99 -6.84 -12.06
CA VAL A 108 -1.66 -7.64 -13.11
C VAL A 108 -0.95 -8.97 -13.34
N LYS A 109 0.39 -8.98 -13.39
CA LYS A 109 1.17 -10.19 -13.63
C LYS A 109 0.93 -11.26 -12.56
N GLU A 110 0.88 -10.86 -11.29
CA GLU A 110 0.62 -11.79 -10.19
C GLU A 110 -0.85 -12.24 -10.16
N ALA A 111 -1.80 -11.34 -10.38
CA ALA A 111 -3.23 -11.67 -10.41
C ALA A 111 -3.61 -12.69 -11.49
N LYS A 112 -2.97 -12.63 -12.66
CA LYS A 112 -3.15 -13.63 -13.74
C LYS A 112 -2.77 -15.06 -13.34
N ARG A 113 -2.04 -15.26 -12.25
CA ARG A 113 -1.73 -16.59 -11.70
C ARG A 113 -2.88 -17.16 -10.86
N CYS A 114 -3.78 -16.31 -10.39
CA CYS A 114 -4.89 -16.67 -9.51
C CYS A 114 -6.21 -16.83 -10.29
N GLY A 115 -6.43 -16.07 -11.36
CA GLY A 115 -7.66 -16.15 -12.14
C GLY A 115 -7.72 -15.17 -13.31
N ALA A 116 -8.93 -14.90 -13.78
CA ALA A 116 -9.16 -13.99 -14.90
C ALA A 116 -8.91 -12.54 -14.49
N VAL A 117 -8.26 -11.79 -15.37
CA VAL A 117 -7.99 -10.36 -15.20
C VAL A 117 -8.52 -9.62 -16.41
N ASN A 118 -9.41 -8.65 -16.18
CA ASN A 118 -9.82 -7.68 -17.18
C ASN A 118 -9.01 -6.39 -16.98
N ILE A 119 -8.61 -5.76 -18.09
CA ILE A 119 -7.83 -4.53 -18.07
C ILE A 119 -8.79 -3.39 -18.41
N GLY A 120 -9.26 -2.69 -17.37
CA GLY A 120 -10.26 -1.65 -17.51
C GLY A 120 -9.75 -0.39 -18.20
N ALA A 121 -8.45 -0.10 -18.07
CA ALA A 121 -7.73 0.83 -18.94
C ALA A 121 -6.22 0.53 -18.86
N ASN A 122 -5.49 0.86 -19.93
CA ASN A 122 -4.04 0.65 -20.00
C ASN A 122 -3.37 1.78 -20.77
N LEU A 123 -2.53 2.54 -20.07
CA LEU A 123 -1.91 3.76 -20.60
C LEU A 123 -0.51 3.49 -21.18
N ALA A 124 -0.18 2.22 -21.44
CA ALA A 124 1.12 1.81 -21.96
C ALA A 124 1.45 2.44 -23.32
N ASP A 125 0.46 2.55 -24.21
CA ASP A 125 0.64 3.11 -25.56
C ASP A 125 0.97 4.61 -25.53
N GLY A 126 0.52 5.32 -24.48
CA GLY A 126 0.86 6.71 -24.19
C GLY A 126 2.10 6.89 -23.31
N GLY A 127 2.84 5.82 -23.04
CA GLY A 127 4.07 5.84 -22.24
C GLY A 127 3.85 6.16 -20.76
N PHE A 128 2.64 5.97 -20.23
CA PHE A 128 2.31 6.26 -18.81
C PHE A 128 2.58 7.70 -18.39
N THR A 129 2.06 8.65 -19.15
CA THR A 129 2.24 10.09 -18.90
C THR A 129 1.04 10.75 -18.22
N ARG A 130 -0.05 10.01 -18.01
CA ARG A 130 -1.30 10.49 -17.40
C ARG A 130 -2.13 9.34 -16.82
N ILE A 131 -3.16 9.70 -16.07
CA ILE A 131 -4.27 8.80 -15.69
C ILE A 131 -5.32 8.73 -16.82
N PRO A 132 -6.11 7.64 -16.93
CA PRO A 132 -7.20 7.57 -17.90
C PRO A 132 -8.31 8.57 -17.58
N ASP A 133 -8.96 9.09 -18.62
CA ASP A 133 -10.23 9.79 -18.49
C ASP A 133 -11.36 8.80 -18.19
N ALA A 134 -12.46 9.29 -17.61
CA ALA A 134 -13.57 8.43 -17.18
C ALA A 134 -14.18 7.62 -18.34
N ASP A 135 -14.21 8.19 -19.54
CA ASP A 135 -14.72 7.55 -20.75
C ASP A 135 -13.70 6.59 -21.40
N GLU A 136 -12.49 6.46 -20.88
CA GLU A 136 -11.51 5.43 -21.28
C GLU A 136 -11.56 4.19 -20.39
N ILE A 137 -12.22 4.28 -19.23
CA ILE A 137 -12.33 3.20 -18.25
C ILE A 137 -13.49 2.26 -18.63
N ARG A 138 -13.20 0.95 -18.71
CA ARG A 138 -14.14 -0.12 -19.08
C ARG A 138 -14.12 -1.24 -18.04
N LEU A 139 -14.92 -1.07 -16.99
CA LEU A 139 -15.01 -2.01 -15.88
C LEU A 139 -16.16 -3.01 -16.07
N ASP A 140 -15.99 -4.21 -15.51
CA ASP A 140 -17.05 -5.21 -15.37
C ASP A 140 -17.75 -5.01 -14.03
N ALA A 141 -19.06 -4.74 -14.07
CA ALA A 141 -19.87 -4.56 -12.86
C ALA A 141 -19.95 -5.82 -11.97
N ASN A 142 -19.52 -6.98 -12.48
CA ASN A 142 -19.45 -8.24 -11.73
C ASN A 142 -18.01 -8.62 -11.34
N ALA A 143 -17.02 -7.74 -11.57
CA ALA A 143 -15.66 -7.99 -11.11
C ALA A 143 -15.62 -8.14 -9.59
N ALA A 144 -14.72 -8.99 -9.11
CA ALA A 144 -14.52 -9.22 -7.68
C ALA A 144 -13.96 -7.98 -6.97
N TYR A 145 -13.13 -7.22 -7.67
CA TYR A 145 -12.59 -5.92 -7.25
C TYR A 145 -12.04 -5.17 -8.48
N VAL A 146 -11.84 -3.86 -8.31
CA VAL A 146 -11.06 -3.01 -9.23
C VAL A 146 -9.76 -2.64 -8.54
N HIS A 147 -8.62 -2.85 -9.18
CA HIS A 147 -7.31 -2.50 -8.65
C HIS A 147 -6.71 -1.28 -9.36
N ILE A 148 -6.18 -0.34 -8.56
CA ILE A 148 -5.41 0.81 -9.03
C ILE A 148 -4.07 0.90 -8.32
N THR A 149 -3.11 1.59 -8.93
CA THR A 149 -1.94 2.15 -8.23
C THR A 149 -2.21 3.64 -8.06
N THR A 150 -2.29 4.16 -6.83
CA THR A 150 -2.63 5.58 -6.59
C THR A 150 -1.52 6.52 -7.06
N ASN A 151 -0.26 6.13 -6.82
CA ASN A 151 0.94 6.81 -7.27
C ASN A 151 1.92 5.81 -7.92
N GLU A 152 2.18 5.98 -9.22
CA GLU A 152 3.19 5.21 -9.95
C GLU A 152 4.56 5.88 -9.79
N THR A 153 5.33 5.39 -8.82
CA THR A 153 6.59 6.01 -8.37
C THR A 153 7.65 6.14 -9.47
N ILE A 154 7.65 5.22 -10.45
CA ILE A 154 8.64 5.19 -11.54
C ILE A 154 8.28 6.23 -12.60
N GLU A 155 7.01 6.30 -12.97
CA GLU A 155 6.53 7.17 -14.03
C GLU A 155 6.11 8.57 -13.56
N GLY A 156 5.93 8.78 -12.25
CA GLY A 156 5.54 10.08 -11.69
C GLY A 156 4.08 10.45 -12.00
N VAL A 157 3.20 9.45 -12.13
CA VAL A 157 1.77 9.65 -12.40
C VAL A 157 0.97 9.31 -11.14
N GLN A 158 0.09 10.23 -10.75
CA GLN A 158 -0.73 10.08 -9.55
C GLN A 158 -2.19 10.41 -9.83
N TRP A 159 -3.09 9.60 -9.27
CA TRP A 159 -4.50 9.90 -9.21
C TRP A 159 -4.75 11.13 -8.33
N LYS A 160 -5.53 12.09 -8.84
CA LYS A 160 -5.95 13.26 -8.05
C LYS A 160 -7.25 13.01 -7.30
N ARG A 161 -8.02 12.06 -7.79
CA ARG A 161 -9.24 11.51 -7.20
C ARG A 161 -9.34 10.05 -7.62
N GLU A 162 -9.96 9.23 -6.79
CA GLU A 162 -10.23 7.84 -7.13
C GLU A 162 -11.20 7.75 -8.32
N PRO A 163 -11.11 6.70 -9.16
CA PRO A 163 -12.08 6.46 -10.22
C PRO A 163 -13.41 5.98 -9.64
N GLU A 164 -14.50 6.31 -10.33
CA GLU A 164 -15.82 5.75 -10.03
C GLU A 164 -15.87 4.26 -10.42
N VAL A 165 -16.11 3.38 -9.45
CA VAL A 165 -16.14 1.91 -9.65
C VAL A 165 -17.50 1.27 -9.34
N GLY A 166 -18.53 2.09 -9.07
CA GLY A 166 -19.85 1.61 -8.71
C GLY A 166 -19.85 0.85 -7.37
N ASN A 167 -20.46 -0.34 -7.35
CA ASN A 167 -20.57 -1.17 -6.14
C ASN A 167 -19.45 -2.21 -6.00
N VAL A 168 -18.46 -2.21 -6.90
CA VAL A 168 -17.33 -3.13 -6.86
C VAL A 168 -16.27 -2.59 -5.89
N PRO A 169 -15.67 -3.41 -5.01
CA PRO A 169 -14.61 -2.94 -4.11
C PRO A 169 -13.42 -2.36 -4.86
N LEU A 170 -12.97 -1.17 -4.45
CA LEU A 170 -11.72 -0.56 -4.91
C LEU A 170 -10.56 -1.07 -4.05
N VAL A 171 -9.53 -1.62 -4.70
CA VAL A 171 -8.26 -2.00 -4.09
C VAL A 171 -7.17 -1.07 -4.63
N ALA A 172 -6.40 -0.46 -3.73
CA ALA A 172 -5.40 0.52 -4.09
C ALA A 172 -4.01 0.10 -3.57
N ASP A 173 -3.03 0.05 -4.47
CA ASP A 173 -1.62 0.13 -4.08
C ASP A 173 -1.27 1.61 -3.85
N ALA A 174 -1.21 1.97 -2.57
CA ALA A 174 -0.86 3.32 -2.07
C ALA A 174 0.54 3.40 -1.48
N SER A 175 1.48 2.57 -1.96
CA SER A 175 2.82 2.45 -1.38
C SER A 175 3.67 3.74 -1.41
N SER A 176 3.31 4.72 -2.24
CA SER A 176 4.11 5.94 -2.44
C SER A 176 3.29 7.23 -2.49
N ASP A 177 2.16 7.26 -1.77
CA ASP A 177 1.40 8.48 -1.51
C ASP A 177 2.05 9.36 -0.43
#